data_AF-A0A1E8F964-F1
#
_entry.id   AF-A0A1E8F964-F1
#
_cell.length_a   1.000
_cell.length_b   1.000
_cell.length_c   1.000
_cell.angle_alpha   90.00
_cell.angle_beta   90.00
_cell.angle_gamma   90.00
#
_symmetry.space_group_name_H-M   'P 1'
#
loop_
_entity.id
_entity.type
_entity.pdbx_description
1 polymer ?
#
loop_
_entity_poly.entity_id
_entity_poly.type
_entity_poly.pdbx_seq_one_letter_code
_entity_poly.pdbx_strand_id
1 'polypeptide(L)'
;MSMATICRISVVLVVLLCGCATNPPPLSLGERYQQLAQEESFSVYEMRTLASEAYQQGDLSLMLNAQWKLCQRAVAVNSDGEDCHQLLDLAIIEQDRLSEARANLALYFITRTQSYYQRATAVIPANGEDYSELFAAPVETCITSAQATEWQAMQCYLSGKAAGNEPALQKALTLFRRFNASHNMADSYFVLAKIKLANNEPAIAADFAAKAALLLSQLGESDKAEQVRNWRQDNVYAQ
;
A
#
# COMPACT_ATOMS: atom_id res chain seq x y z
N MET A 1 66.04 -56.81 -19.02
CA MET A 1 65.16 -57.97 -18.78
C MET A 1 63.85 -57.45 -18.20
N SER A 2 62.72 -57.81 -18.82
CA SER A 2 61.31 -57.81 -18.35
C SER A 2 60.85 -56.76 -17.32
N MET A 3 59.69 -56.10 -17.42
CA MET A 3 58.43 -56.54 -18.00
C MET A 3 57.48 -55.33 -18.12
N ALA A 4 56.66 -55.33 -19.16
CA ALA A 4 55.61 -54.36 -19.45
C ALA A 4 54.34 -54.59 -18.62
N THR A 5 53.49 -53.56 -18.46
CA THR A 5 52.02 -53.62 -18.58
C THR A 5 51.50 -52.17 -18.74
N ILE A 6 51.45 -51.63 -19.95
CA ILE A 6 50.27 -51.51 -20.84
C ILE A 6 49.05 -50.84 -20.15
N CYS A 7 48.98 -49.53 -20.35
CA CYS A 7 47.84 -48.66 -20.04
C CYS A 7 46.80 -48.76 -21.18
N ARG A 8 45.54 -49.06 -20.86
CA ARG A 8 44.45 -49.14 -21.84
C ARG A 8 43.94 -47.75 -22.20
N ILE A 9 43.98 -47.47 -23.50
CA ILE A 9 43.33 -46.35 -24.19
C ILE A 9 41.80 -46.57 -24.15
N SER A 10 41.04 -45.52 -23.86
CA SER A 10 39.65 -45.39 -24.29
C SER A 10 39.41 -43.96 -24.74
N VAL A 11 39.28 -43.82 -26.04
CA VAL A 11 38.95 -42.60 -26.77
C VAL A 11 37.52 -42.20 -26.40
N VAL A 12 37.36 -41.13 -25.62
CA VAL A 12 36.08 -40.43 -25.51
C VAL A 12 36.15 -39.23 -26.46
N LEU A 13 35.41 -39.37 -27.55
CA LEU A 13 35.14 -38.35 -28.54
C LEU A 13 34.39 -37.20 -27.85
N VAL A 14 35.10 -36.13 -27.46
CA VAL A 14 34.46 -34.88 -27.03
C VAL A 14 33.96 -34.15 -28.28
N VAL A 15 32.71 -34.43 -28.66
CA VAL A 15 31.97 -33.54 -29.55
C VAL A 15 31.59 -32.32 -28.70
N LEU A 16 32.36 -31.24 -28.88
CA LEU A 16 31.97 -29.89 -28.51
C LEU A 16 30.69 -29.51 -29.27
N LEU A 17 29.53 -29.82 -28.70
CA LEU A 17 28.31 -29.12 -29.05
C LEU A 17 28.42 -27.73 -28.44
N CYS A 18 28.77 -26.77 -29.28
CA CYS A 18 28.50 -25.35 -29.05
C CYS A 18 26.99 -25.17 -28.88
N GLY A 19 26.49 -25.39 -27.67
CA GLY A 19 25.22 -24.82 -27.24
C GLY A 19 25.44 -23.32 -27.19
N CYS A 20 24.92 -22.60 -28.19
CA CYS A 20 24.68 -21.18 -28.05
C CYS A 20 23.78 -21.02 -26.82
N ALA A 21 24.37 -20.67 -25.67
CA ALA A 21 23.61 -20.12 -24.57
C ALA A 21 23.07 -18.78 -25.08
N THR A 22 21.90 -18.84 -25.72
CA THR A 22 21.13 -17.64 -26.04
C THR A 22 20.87 -16.99 -24.70
N ASN A 23 21.47 -15.81 -24.46
CA ASN A 23 21.08 -14.97 -23.33
C ASN A 23 19.54 -14.91 -23.32
N PRO A 24 18.90 -15.09 -22.15
CA PRO A 24 17.45 -14.97 -22.08
C PRO A 24 17.05 -13.64 -22.74
N PRO A 25 15.93 -13.62 -23.50
CA PRO A 25 15.48 -12.39 -24.12
C PRO A 25 15.36 -11.29 -23.05
N PRO A 26 15.65 -10.03 -23.40
CA PRO A 26 15.48 -8.93 -22.47
C PRO A 26 14.04 -8.94 -21.95
N LEU A 27 13.88 -8.71 -20.64
CA LEU A 27 12.59 -8.67 -19.99
C LEU A 27 11.66 -7.66 -20.70
N SER A 28 10.40 -8.05 -20.87
CA SER A 28 9.35 -7.14 -21.30
C SER A 28 9.20 -5.96 -20.32
N LEU A 29 8.58 -4.86 -20.75
CA LEU A 29 8.33 -3.72 -19.86
C LEU A 29 7.52 -4.12 -18.63
N GLY A 30 6.51 -4.99 -18.80
CA GLY A 30 5.72 -5.51 -17.69
C GLY A 30 6.55 -6.31 -16.68
N GLU A 31 7.43 -7.20 -17.15
CA GLU A 31 8.32 -7.97 -16.26
C GLU A 31 9.32 -7.07 -15.53
N ARG A 32 9.89 -6.07 -16.21
CA ARG A 32 10.75 -5.08 -15.59
C ARG A 32 10.02 -4.30 -14.50
N TYR A 33 8.79 -3.88 -14.77
CA TYR A 33 7.97 -3.18 -13.76
C TYR A 33 7.71 -4.08 -12.55
N GLN A 34 7.32 -5.34 -12.75
CA GLN A 34 7.08 -6.25 -11.63
C GLN A 34 8.32 -6.46 -10.77
N GLN A 35 9.50 -6.54 -11.39
CA GLN A 35 10.77 -6.63 -10.66
C GLN A 35 11.06 -5.36 -9.86
N LEU A 36 11.04 -4.19 -10.53
CA LEU A 36 11.30 -2.89 -9.90
C LEU A 36 10.28 -2.56 -8.80
N ALA A 37 9.00 -2.85 -9.00
CA ALA A 37 7.92 -2.49 -8.07
C ALA A 37 7.98 -3.28 -6.75
N GLN A 38 8.67 -4.42 -6.72
CA GLN A 38 8.88 -5.22 -5.51
C GLN A 38 10.06 -4.72 -4.65
N GLU A 39 10.94 -3.89 -5.21
CA GLU A 39 12.08 -3.36 -4.48
C GLU A 39 11.65 -2.21 -3.56
N GLU A 40 12.01 -2.31 -2.28
CA GLU A 40 11.70 -1.27 -1.27
C GLU A 40 12.35 0.07 -1.63
N SER A 41 13.54 0.04 -2.21
CA SER A 41 14.33 1.20 -2.64
C SER A 41 14.57 1.21 -4.14
N PHE A 42 13.55 0.88 -4.93
CA PHE A 42 13.64 0.86 -6.40
C PHE A 42 14.28 2.13 -6.95
N SER A 43 14.98 2.00 -8.08
CA SER A 43 15.58 3.14 -8.76
C SER A 43 14.51 4.04 -9.39
N VAL A 44 14.42 5.28 -8.89
CA VAL A 44 13.52 6.32 -9.46
C VAL A 44 13.81 6.56 -10.93
N TYR A 45 15.10 6.57 -11.29
CA TYR A 45 15.52 6.77 -12.67
C TYR A 45 15.03 5.64 -13.58
N GLU A 46 15.18 4.39 -13.15
CA GLU A 46 14.73 3.24 -13.94
C GLU A 46 13.21 3.18 -14.05
N MET A 47 12.48 3.52 -12.99
CA MET A 47 11.01 3.58 -13.03
C MET A 47 10.50 4.70 -13.94
N ARG A 48 11.13 5.89 -13.94
CA ARG A 48 10.79 6.97 -14.89
C ARG A 48 11.13 6.61 -16.33
N THR A 49 12.24 5.90 -16.53
CA THR A 49 12.63 5.38 -17.85
C THR A 49 11.58 4.37 -18.34
N LEU A 50 11.16 3.44 -17.48
CA LEU A 50 10.10 2.48 -17.78
C LEU A 50 8.77 3.16 -18.13
N ALA A 51 8.36 4.18 -17.35
CA ALA A 51 7.15 4.95 -17.64
C ALA A 51 7.23 5.64 -19.01
N SER A 52 8.41 6.20 -19.35
CA SER A 52 8.65 6.84 -20.64
C SER A 52 8.62 5.85 -21.81
N GLU A 53 9.20 4.67 -21.64
CA GLU A 53 9.17 3.59 -22.64
C GLU A 53 7.74 3.03 -22.82
N ALA A 54 6.98 2.88 -21.73
CA ALA A 54 5.57 2.47 -21.78
C ALA A 54 4.73 3.45 -22.59
N TYR A 55 4.92 4.77 -22.36
CA TYR A 55 4.28 5.81 -23.16
C TYR A 55 4.61 5.70 -24.66
N GLN A 56 5.91 5.51 -24.99
CA GLN A 56 6.35 5.37 -26.38
C GLN A 56 5.75 4.15 -27.08
N GLN A 57 5.43 3.09 -26.33
CA GLN A 57 4.79 1.87 -26.85
C GLN A 57 3.25 1.92 -26.80
N GLY A 58 2.66 3.01 -26.29
CA GLY A 58 1.21 3.15 -26.13
C GLY A 58 0.63 2.31 -24.97
N ASP A 59 1.47 1.80 -24.07
CA ASP A 59 1.04 1.07 -22.88
C ASP A 59 0.76 2.04 -21.71
N LEU A 60 -0.36 2.75 -21.83
CA LEU A 60 -0.75 3.79 -20.88
C LEU A 60 -1.13 3.22 -19.50
N SER A 61 -1.60 1.96 -19.45
CA SER A 61 -1.85 1.27 -18.19
C SER A 61 -0.56 1.00 -17.42
N LEU A 62 0.49 0.55 -18.10
CA LEU A 62 1.80 0.37 -17.47
C LEU A 62 2.42 1.71 -17.06
N MET A 63 2.24 2.77 -17.87
CA MET A 63 2.66 4.11 -17.52
C MET A 63 1.97 4.62 -16.24
N LEU A 64 0.64 4.45 -16.12
CA LEU A 64 -0.13 4.79 -14.92
C LEU A 64 0.40 4.04 -13.70
N ASN A 65 0.66 2.74 -13.82
CA ASN A 65 1.20 1.93 -12.73
C ASN A 65 2.60 2.39 -12.29
N ALA A 66 3.49 2.70 -13.23
CA ALA A 66 4.83 3.21 -12.94
C ALA A 66 4.78 4.60 -12.27
N GLN A 67 3.94 5.50 -12.78
CA GLN A 67 3.73 6.83 -12.19
C GLN A 67 3.10 6.75 -10.81
N TRP A 68 2.18 5.80 -10.62
CA TRP A 68 1.62 5.55 -9.30
C TRP A 68 2.69 5.14 -8.29
N LYS A 69 3.59 4.22 -8.67
CA LYS A 69 4.70 3.79 -7.80
C LYS A 69 5.65 4.94 -7.46
N LEU A 70 5.94 5.82 -8.43
CA LEU A 70 6.73 7.03 -8.20
C LEU A 70 6.04 8.01 -7.23
N CYS A 71 4.75 8.26 -7.42
CA CYS A 71 3.97 9.13 -6.54
C CYS A 71 3.88 8.57 -5.11
N GLN A 72 3.69 7.25 -4.93
CA GLN A 72 3.74 6.62 -3.61
C GLN A 72 5.07 6.89 -2.89
N ARG A 73 6.20 6.78 -3.62
CA ARG A 73 7.51 7.13 -3.08
C ARG A 73 7.60 8.61 -2.74
N ALA A 74 7.08 9.51 -3.58
CA ALA A 74 7.06 10.95 -3.31
C ALA A 74 6.36 11.27 -1.98
N VAL A 75 5.22 10.62 -1.70
CA VAL A 75 4.54 10.73 -0.40
C VAL A 75 5.40 10.14 0.72
N ALA A 76 6.03 8.98 0.49
CA ALA A 76 6.88 8.31 1.47
C ALA A 76 8.05 9.18 1.98
N VAL A 77 8.70 9.89 1.06
CA VAL A 77 9.87 10.73 1.35
C VAL A 77 9.52 12.22 1.50
N ASN A 78 8.24 12.57 1.40
CA ASN A 78 7.75 13.95 1.42
C ASN A 78 8.47 14.87 0.42
N SER A 79 8.53 14.45 -0.86
CA SER A 79 9.12 15.25 -1.94
C SER A 79 8.16 16.34 -2.46
N ASP A 80 8.56 17.06 -3.51
CA ASP A 80 7.82 18.17 -4.14
C ASP A 80 6.47 17.79 -4.78
N GLY A 81 6.16 16.50 -4.94
CA GLY A 81 4.92 16.00 -5.51
C GLY A 81 4.87 15.99 -7.04
N GLU A 82 5.98 16.25 -7.74
CA GLU A 82 6.03 16.30 -9.21
C GLU A 82 5.56 14.97 -9.86
N ASP A 83 6.03 13.83 -9.33
CA ASP A 83 5.59 12.51 -9.81
C ASP A 83 4.07 12.29 -9.60
N CYS A 84 3.47 12.91 -8.58
CA CYS A 84 2.02 12.87 -8.36
C CYS A 84 1.24 13.79 -9.28
N HIS A 85 1.83 14.93 -9.69
CA HIS A 85 1.25 15.79 -10.73
C HIS A 85 1.25 15.09 -12.09
N GLN A 86 2.33 14.41 -12.46
CA GLN A 86 2.40 13.64 -13.70
C GLN A 86 1.38 12.49 -13.73
N LEU A 87 1.20 11.80 -12.60
CA LEU A 87 0.12 10.80 -12.47
C LEU A 87 -1.26 11.43 -12.65
N LEU A 88 -1.51 12.61 -12.06
CA LEU A 88 -2.79 13.30 -12.16
C LEU A 88 -3.10 13.68 -13.61
N ASP A 89 -2.14 14.26 -14.33
CA ASP A 89 -2.31 14.65 -15.73
C ASP A 89 -2.62 13.43 -16.60
N LEU A 90 -1.88 12.34 -16.41
CA LEU A 90 -2.12 11.09 -17.14
C LEU A 90 -3.49 10.48 -16.82
N ALA A 91 -3.88 10.46 -15.55
CA ALA A 91 -5.18 9.94 -15.13
C ALA A 91 -6.35 10.72 -15.74
N ILE A 92 -6.23 12.05 -15.87
CA ILE A 92 -7.23 12.90 -16.52
C ILE A 92 -7.31 12.58 -18.02
N ILE A 93 -6.17 12.41 -18.69
CA ILE A 93 -6.11 12.06 -20.13
C ILE A 93 -6.81 10.72 -20.38
N GLU A 94 -6.53 9.71 -19.56
CA GLU A 94 -7.08 8.36 -19.68
C GLU A 94 -8.48 8.20 -19.07
N GLN A 95 -9.01 9.23 -18.42
CA GLN A 95 -10.26 9.18 -17.65
C GLN A 95 -10.23 8.08 -16.55
N ASP A 96 -9.05 7.81 -15.99
CA ASP A 96 -8.82 6.84 -14.92
C ASP A 96 -9.12 7.46 -13.55
N ARG A 97 -10.37 7.30 -13.12
CA ARG A 97 -10.88 7.88 -11.86
C ARG A 97 -10.09 7.43 -10.63
N LEU A 98 -9.63 6.18 -10.60
CA LEU A 98 -8.90 5.64 -9.45
C LEU A 98 -7.54 6.33 -9.29
N SER A 99 -6.81 6.46 -10.40
CA SER A 99 -5.51 7.13 -10.45
C SER A 99 -5.64 8.63 -10.20
N GLU A 100 -6.71 9.26 -10.70
CA GLU A 100 -7.01 10.66 -10.42
C GLU A 100 -7.22 10.90 -8.92
N ALA A 101 -8.04 10.06 -8.27
CA ALA A 101 -8.32 10.16 -6.85
C ALA A 101 -7.06 9.86 -6.01
N ARG A 102 -6.26 8.86 -6.39
CA ARG A 102 -4.97 8.55 -5.76
C ARG A 102 -3.99 9.71 -5.84
N ALA A 103 -3.83 10.32 -7.02
CA ALA A 103 -2.92 11.44 -7.24
C ALA A 103 -3.32 12.66 -6.42
N ASN A 104 -4.61 13.02 -6.44
CA ASN A 104 -5.12 14.11 -5.62
C ASN A 104 -4.90 13.83 -4.13
N LEU A 105 -5.21 12.63 -3.65
CA LEU A 105 -5.03 12.32 -2.23
C LEU A 105 -3.54 12.32 -1.81
N ALA A 106 -2.65 11.85 -2.67
CA ALA A 106 -1.20 11.93 -2.46
C ALA A 106 -0.71 13.39 -2.39
N LEU A 107 -1.16 14.25 -3.31
CA LEU A 107 -0.84 15.69 -3.30
C LEU A 107 -1.39 16.38 -2.05
N TYR A 108 -2.55 15.97 -1.53
CA TYR A 108 -3.05 16.44 -0.24
C TYR A 108 -2.08 16.09 0.89
N PHE A 109 -1.58 14.85 0.97
CA PHE A 109 -0.66 14.45 2.03
C PHE A 109 0.68 15.20 1.97
N ILE A 110 1.19 15.48 0.78
CA ILE A 110 2.43 16.24 0.58
C ILE A 110 2.22 17.72 0.92
N THR A 111 1.19 18.35 0.35
CA THR A 111 1.05 19.82 0.34
C THR A 111 0.15 20.37 1.44
N ARG A 112 -0.69 19.53 2.06
CA ARG A 112 -1.76 19.90 2.99
C ARG A 112 -2.84 20.81 2.39
N THR A 113 -2.89 20.92 1.07
CA THR A 113 -3.86 21.77 0.38
C THR A 113 -5.21 21.07 0.29
N GLN A 114 -6.22 21.61 0.99
CA GLN A 114 -7.55 21.00 1.10
C GLN A 114 -8.27 20.77 -0.24
N SER A 115 -7.97 21.58 -1.26
CA SER A 115 -8.60 21.41 -2.58
C SER A 115 -8.26 20.06 -3.22
N TYR A 116 -7.07 19.50 -2.94
CA TYR A 116 -6.71 18.16 -3.39
C TYR A 116 -7.56 17.08 -2.71
N TYR A 117 -7.78 17.20 -1.39
CA TYR A 117 -8.64 16.26 -0.67
C TYR A 117 -10.09 16.31 -1.19
N GLN A 118 -10.61 17.52 -1.43
CA GLN A 118 -11.94 17.71 -2.01
C GLN A 118 -12.07 17.09 -3.40
N ARG A 119 -11.07 17.25 -4.27
CA ARG A 119 -11.04 16.59 -5.58
C ARG A 119 -10.99 15.07 -5.46
N ALA A 120 -10.10 14.53 -4.62
CA ALA A 120 -10.01 13.08 -4.41
C ALA A 120 -11.35 12.49 -3.95
N THR A 121 -12.00 13.14 -2.98
CA THR A 121 -13.28 12.68 -2.40
C THR A 121 -14.51 12.96 -3.26
N ALA A 122 -14.43 13.91 -4.20
CA ALA A 122 -15.44 14.06 -5.24
C ALA A 122 -15.39 12.92 -6.26
N VAL A 123 -14.19 12.39 -6.55
CA VAL A 123 -14.00 11.28 -7.47
C VAL A 123 -14.31 9.94 -6.78
N ILE A 124 -13.76 9.68 -5.59
CA ILE A 124 -14.04 8.49 -4.78
C ILE A 124 -14.37 8.93 -3.34
N PRO A 125 -15.66 8.92 -2.93
CA PRO A 125 -16.08 9.39 -1.61
C PRO A 125 -15.42 8.64 -0.45
N ALA A 126 -14.98 9.38 0.58
CA ALA A 126 -14.29 8.82 1.75
C ALA A 126 -15.14 7.84 2.59
N ASN A 127 -16.46 7.85 2.41
CA ASN A 127 -17.43 6.98 3.05
C ASN A 127 -18.02 5.91 2.10
N GLY A 128 -17.52 5.84 0.86
CA GLY A 128 -17.95 4.84 -0.13
C GLY A 128 -17.22 3.51 0.02
N GLU A 129 -17.78 2.46 -0.60
CA GLU A 129 -17.18 1.11 -0.63
C GLU A 129 -15.83 1.10 -1.36
N ASP A 130 -15.71 1.91 -2.42
CA ASP A 130 -14.51 1.96 -3.27
C ASP A 130 -13.33 2.73 -2.62
N TYR A 131 -13.52 3.37 -1.46
CA TYR A 131 -12.47 4.18 -0.84
C TYR A 131 -11.22 3.35 -0.48
N SER A 132 -11.39 2.05 -0.18
CA SER A 132 -10.28 1.15 0.05
C SER A 132 -9.40 0.93 -1.19
N GLU A 133 -9.94 1.07 -2.40
CA GLU A 133 -9.21 0.87 -3.64
C GLU A 133 -8.10 1.89 -3.83
N LEU A 134 -8.22 3.09 -3.26
CA LEU A 134 -7.20 4.13 -3.33
C LEU A 134 -5.85 3.63 -2.80
N PHE A 135 -5.86 2.73 -1.82
CA PHE A 135 -4.68 2.41 -1.04
C PHE A 135 -4.00 1.10 -1.44
N ALA A 136 -4.76 0.16 -2.03
CA ALA A 136 -4.35 -1.06 -2.71
C ALA A 136 -2.99 -1.64 -2.27
N ALA A 137 -2.81 -1.84 -0.97
CA ALA A 137 -1.63 -2.47 -0.41
C ALA A 137 -2.07 -3.60 0.51
N PRO A 138 -1.52 -4.82 0.35
CA PRO A 138 -1.80 -5.92 1.25
C PRO A 138 -1.37 -5.58 2.68
N VAL A 139 -2.01 -6.23 3.65
CA VAL A 139 -1.77 -6.02 5.08
C VAL A 139 -0.28 -6.21 5.43
N GLU A 140 0.39 -7.13 4.76
CA GLU A 140 1.81 -7.44 4.92
C GLU A 140 2.67 -6.22 4.63
N THR A 141 2.39 -5.49 3.53
CA THR A 141 3.11 -4.26 3.17
C THR A 141 2.94 -3.20 4.25
N CYS A 142 1.75 -3.10 4.85
CA CYS A 142 1.56 -2.23 5.99
C CYS A 142 2.47 -2.63 7.15
N ILE A 143 2.46 -3.91 7.56
CA ILE A 143 3.13 -4.33 8.81
C ILE A 143 4.65 -4.20 8.69
N THR A 144 5.23 -4.55 7.54
CA THR A 144 6.69 -4.59 7.34
C THR A 144 7.32 -3.23 7.02
N SER A 145 6.58 -2.31 6.39
CA SER A 145 7.12 -1.01 5.95
C SER A 145 7.69 -0.18 7.10
N ALA A 146 8.93 0.31 7.00
CA ALA A 146 9.50 1.23 7.99
C ALA A 146 8.98 2.68 7.84
N GLN A 147 8.20 2.95 6.79
CA GLN A 147 7.75 4.30 6.48
C GLN A 147 6.72 4.79 7.51
N ALA A 148 6.81 6.07 7.85
CA ALA A 148 5.87 6.72 8.75
C ALA A 148 5.27 7.94 8.07
N THR A 149 4.32 7.69 7.16
CA THR A 149 3.58 8.70 6.38
C THR A 149 2.07 8.53 6.58
N GLU A 150 1.30 9.57 6.25
CA GLU A 150 -0.16 9.50 6.34
C GLU A 150 -0.76 8.52 5.34
N TRP A 151 -0.14 8.39 4.17
CA TRP A 151 -0.51 7.35 3.21
C TRP A 151 -0.34 5.96 3.80
N GLN A 152 0.80 5.69 4.46
CA GLN A 152 1.03 4.43 5.16
C GLN A 152 0.03 4.20 6.30
N ALA A 153 -0.33 5.27 7.03
CA ALA A 153 -1.33 5.20 8.10
C ALA A 153 -2.69 4.76 7.54
N MET A 154 -3.13 5.37 6.45
CA MET A 154 -4.39 5.03 5.79
C MET A 154 -4.38 3.64 5.15
N GLN A 155 -3.28 3.25 4.49
CA GLN A 155 -3.10 1.89 3.99
C GLN A 155 -3.25 0.86 5.12
N CYS A 156 -2.55 1.07 6.23
CA CYS A 156 -2.62 0.18 7.40
C CYS A 156 -4.03 0.09 7.98
N TYR A 157 -4.72 1.22 8.08
CA TYR A 157 -6.07 1.25 8.60
C TYR A 157 -7.08 0.52 7.70
N LEU A 158 -7.06 0.78 6.39
CA LEU A 158 -8.04 0.20 5.47
C LEU A 158 -7.80 -1.30 5.25
N SER A 159 -6.54 -1.70 5.05
CA SER A 159 -6.17 -3.12 4.95
C SER A 159 -6.43 -3.86 6.27
N GLY A 160 -6.07 -3.27 7.41
CA GLY A 160 -6.31 -3.84 8.72
C GLY A 160 -7.80 -3.97 9.06
N LYS A 161 -8.62 -2.97 8.71
CA LYS A 161 -10.07 -3.02 8.87
C LYS A 161 -10.71 -4.10 8.00
N ALA A 162 -10.33 -4.18 6.73
CA ALA A 162 -10.86 -5.17 5.79
C ALA A 162 -10.50 -6.61 6.20
N ALA A 163 -9.28 -6.84 6.68
CA ALA A 163 -8.80 -8.16 7.06
C ALA A 163 -9.07 -8.53 8.54
N GLY A 164 -9.61 -7.62 9.35
CA GLY A 164 -9.68 -7.80 10.80
C GLY A 164 -8.29 -7.95 11.46
N ASN A 165 -7.25 -7.34 10.87
CA ASN A 165 -5.86 -7.52 11.29
C ASN A 165 -5.47 -6.50 12.37
N GLU A 166 -5.36 -6.98 13.61
CA GLU A 166 -5.00 -6.16 14.77
C GLU A 166 -3.62 -5.48 14.64
N PRO A 167 -2.52 -6.16 14.27
CA PRO A 167 -1.21 -5.52 14.10
C PRO A 167 -1.23 -4.31 13.14
N ALA A 168 -1.91 -4.44 11.99
CA ALA A 168 -2.04 -3.35 11.03
C ALA A 168 -2.83 -2.16 11.60
N LEU A 169 -3.94 -2.42 12.31
CA LEU A 169 -4.72 -1.39 12.97
C LEU A 169 -3.96 -0.69 14.09
N GLN A 170 -3.15 -1.41 14.88
CA GLN A 170 -2.30 -0.81 15.91
C GLN A 170 -1.19 0.06 15.30
N LYS A 171 -0.60 -0.36 14.17
CA LYS A 171 0.35 0.45 13.43
C LYS A 171 -0.30 1.71 12.87
N ALA A 172 -1.49 1.58 12.28
CA ALA A 172 -2.28 2.72 11.81
C ALA A 172 -2.58 3.71 12.95
N LEU A 173 -3.02 3.22 14.12
CA LEU A 173 -3.29 4.03 15.29
C LEU A 173 -2.06 4.82 15.75
N THR A 174 -0.88 4.18 15.75
CA THR A 174 0.39 4.81 16.12
C THR A 174 0.74 5.95 15.15
N LEU A 175 0.55 5.71 13.85
CA LEU A 175 0.79 6.71 12.82
C LEU A 175 -0.25 7.85 12.88
N PHE A 176 -1.55 7.54 13.02
CA PHE A 176 -2.59 8.56 13.16
C PHE A 176 -2.39 9.44 14.40
N ARG A 177 -1.89 8.88 15.51
CA ARG A 177 -1.50 9.68 16.68
C ARG A 177 -0.38 10.66 16.35
N ARG A 178 0.64 10.22 15.59
CA ARG A 178 1.73 11.10 15.12
C ARG A 178 1.22 12.23 14.23
N PHE A 179 0.19 11.97 13.43
CA PHE A 179 -0.40 12.94 12.50
C PHE A 179 -1.61 13.70 13.05
N ASN A 180 -1.97 13.50 14.32
CA ASN A 180 -3.17 14.08 14.94
C ASN A 180 -4.48 13.78 14.18
N ALA A 181 -4.57 12.64 13.50
CA ALA A 181 -5.74 12.21 12.73
C ALA A 181 -6.82 11.58 13.64
N SER A 182 -7.42 12.41 14.50
CA SER A 182 -8.28 11.97 15.61
C SER A 182 -9.52 11.20 15.18
N HIS A 183 -10.16 11.55 14.05
CA HIS A 183 -11.30 10.78 13.53
C HIS A 183 -10.89 9.35 13.14
N ASN A 184 -9.75 9.20 12.46
CA ASN A 184 -9.23 7.89 12.08
C ASN A 184 -8.77 7.07 13.29
N MET A 185 -8.20 7.72 14.32
CA MET A 185 -7.90 7.07 15.59
C MET A 185 -9.17 6.52 16.26
N ALA A 186 -10.25 7.30 16.29
CA ALA A 186 -11.52 6.89 16.90
C ALA A 186 -12.11 5.66 16.21
N ASP A 187 -12.17 5.66 14.87
CA ASP A 187 -12.66 4.50 14.13
C ASP A 187 -11.74 3.28 14.33
N SER A 188 -10.42 3.49 14.31
CA SER A 188 -9.45 2.40 14.52
C SER A 188 -9.62 1.75 15.89
N TYR A 189 -9.84 2.53 16.95
CA TYR A 189 -10.17 2.00 18.28
C TYR A 189 -11.47 1.20 18.26
N PHE A 190 -12.50 1.67 17.57
CA PHE A 190 -13.78 0.95 17.53
C PHE A 190 -13.68 -0.37 16.76
N VAL A 191 -12.92 -0.41 15.66
CA VAL A 191 -12.65 -1.66 14.92
C VAL A 191 -11.86 -2.64 15.81
N LEU A 192 -10.83 -2.16 16.51
CA LEU A 192 -10.08 -2.99 17.48
C LEU A 192 -10.98 -3.52 18.58
N ALA A 193 -11.94 -2.73 19.09
CA ALA A 193 -12.91 -3.20 20.08
C ALA A 193 -13.73 -4.38 19.57
N LYS A 194 -14.21 -4.32 18.33
CA LYS A 194 -14.97 -5.41 17.70
C LYS A 194 -14.13 -6.68 17.53
N ILE A 195 -12.87 -6.54 17.10
CA ILE A 195 -11.93 -7.66 16.98
C ILE A 195 -11.69 -8.32 18.34
N LYS A 196 -11.42 -7.52 19.38
CA LYS A 196 -11.22 -8.02 20.74
C LYS A 196 -12.43 -8.74 21.30
N LEU A 197 -13.62 -8.23 21.03
CA LEU A 197 -14.84 -8.93 21.42
C LEU A 197 -14.98 -10.28 20.70
N ALA A 198 -14.73 -10.33 19.39
CA ALA A 198 -14.76 -11.56 18.61
C ALA A 198 -13.72 -12.60 19.09
N ASN A 199 -12.59 -12.14 19.62
CA ASN A 199 -11.55 -12.97 20.22
C ASN A 199 -11.81 -13.34 21.69
N ASN A 200 -13.03 -13.07 22.20
CA ASN A 200 -13.43 -13.36 23.58
C ASN A 200 -12.59 -12.60 24.64
N GLU A 201 -12.16 -11.38 24.30
CA GLU A 201 -11.43 -10.44 25.18
C GLU A 201 -12.31 -9.22 25.56
N PRO A 202 -13.46 -9.42 26.25
CA PRO A 202 -14.47 -8.37 26.46
C PRO A 202 -13.94 -7.17 27.27
N ALA A 203 -13.07 -7.39 28.26
CA ALA A 203 -12.48 -6.29 29.03
C ALA A 203 -11.66 -5.33 28.16
N ILE A 204 -10.90 -5.87 27.20
CA ILE A 204 -10.08 -5.07 26.27
C ILE A 204 -10.97 -4.42 25.20
N ALA A 205 -12.00 -5.13 24.75
CA ALA A 205 -13.02 -4.57 23.86
C ALA A 205 -13.71 -3.34 24.48
N ALA A 206 -14.09 -3.42 25.76
CA ALA A 206 -14.70 -2.30 26.48
C ALA A 206 -13.76 -1.06 26.56
N ASP A 207 -12.48 -1.27 26.82
CA ASP A 207 -11.46 -0.21 26.88
C ASP A 207 -11.29 0.48 25.52
N PHE A 208 -11.14 -0.29 24.44
CA PHE A 208 -11.05 0.28 23.10
C PHE A 208 -12.32 1.03 22.68
N ALA A 209 -13.51 0.48 22.96
CA ALA A 209 -14.77 1.18 22.68
C ALA A 209 -14.91 2.47 23.51
N ALA A 210 -14.44 2.47 24.77
CA ALA A 210 -14.41 3.68 25.60
C ALA A 210 -13.53 4.77 24.99
N LYS A 211 -12.33 4.41 24.53
CA LYS A 211 -11.39 5.32 23.87
C LYS A 211 -11.98 5.92 22.58
N ALA A 212 -12.63 5.08 21.77
CA ALA A 212 -13.33 5.53 20.57
C ALA A 212 -14.43 6.55 20.89
N ALA A 213 -15.35 6.22 21.82
CA ALA A 213 -16.44 7.11 22.20
C ALA A 213 -15.97 8.44 22.82
N LEU A 214 -14.92 8.39 23.65
CA LEU A 214 -14.33 9.59 24.24
C LEU A 214 -13.78 10.52 23.15
N LEU A 215 -13.01 9.98 22.21
CA LEU A 215 -12.42 10.77 21.13
C LEU A 215 -13.50 11.34 20.19
N LEU A 216 -14.52 10.57 19.85
CA LEU A 216 -15.68 11.05 19.07
C LEU A 216 -16.39 12.21 19.78
N SER A 217 -16.54 12.14 21.11
CA SER A 217 -17.14 13.23 21.88
C SER A 217 -16.29 14.49 21.87
N GLN A 218 -14.96 14.35 21.98
CA GLN A 218 -14.03 15.48 21.90
C GLN A 218 -14.03 16.14 20.50
N LEU A 219 -14.36 15.37 19.46
CA LEU A 219 -14.53 15.85 18.09
C LEU A 219 -15.91 16.46 17.82
N GLY A 220 -16.80 16.50 18.82
CA GLY A 220 -18.17 17.00 18.67
C GLY A 220 -19.12 16.02 17.98
N GLU A 221 -18.70 14.79 17.69
CA GLU A 221 -19.52 13.74 17.07
C GLU A 221 -20.35 12.97 18.11
N SER A 222 -21.22 13.70 18.84
CA SER A 222 -21.97 13.16 19.98
C SER A 222 -22.80 11.92 19.64
N ASP A 223 -23.49 11.94 18.49
CA ASP A 223 -24.33 10.83 18.04
C ASP A 223 -23.51 9.56 17.78
N LYS A 224 -22.34 9.69 17.13
CA LYS A 224 -21.45 8.54 16.90
C LYS A 224 -20.83 8.04 18.19
N ALA A 225 -20.49 8.95 19.11
CA ALA A 225 -20.01 8.57 20.43
C ALA A 225 -21.07 7.76 21.21
N GLU A 226 -22.34 8.17 21.16
CA GLU A 226 -23.45 7.44 21.77
C GLU A 226 -23.67 6.07 21.14
N GLN A 227 -23.60 5.95 19.81
CA GLN A 227 -23.67 4.65 19.13
C GLN A 227 -22.59 3.67 19.63
N VAL A 228 -21.35 4.14 19.79
CA VAL A 228 -20.26 3.30 20.34
C VAL A 228 -20.50 2.93 21.80
N ARG A 229 -21.06 3.85 22.62
CA ARG A 229 -21.41 3.56 24.03
C ARG A 229 -22.49 2.49 24.13
N ASN A 230 -23.55 2.59 23.32
CA ASN A 230 -24.64 1.63 23.29
C ASN A 230 -24.14 0.28 22.80
N TRP A 231 -23.35 0.24 21.72
CA TRP A 231 -22.69 -0.99 21.27
C TRP A 231 -21.90 -1.66 22.41
N ARG A 232 -21.11 -0.90 23.16
CA ARG A 232 -20.34 -1.44 24.30
C ARG A 232 -21.25 -2.01 25.38
N GLN A 233 -22.35 -1.34 25.73
CA GLN A 233 -23.31 -1.84 26.72
C GLN A 233 -23.95 -3.14 26.25
N ASP A 234 -24.47 -3.15 25.02
CA ASP A 234 -25.26 -4.25 24.49
C ASP A 234 -24.44 -5.49 24.15
N ASN A 235 -23.16 -5.32 23.83
CA ASN A 235 -22.33 -6.41 23.30
C ASN A 235 -21.26 -6.89 24.28
N VAL A 236 -20.77 -6.03 25.17
CA VAL A 236 -19.66 -6.36 26.08
C VAL A 236 -20.14 -6.64 27.50
N TYR A 237 -21.15 -5.91 27.99
CA TYR A 237 -21.65 -6.04 29.37
C TYR A 237 -22.95 -6.84 29.49
N ALA A 238 -23.58 -7.21 28.37
CA ALA A 238 -24.74 -8.09 28.34
C ALA A 238 -24.38 -9.59 28.33
N GLN A 239 -23.09 -9.93 28.27
CA GLN A 239 -22.54 -11.30 28.33
C GLN A 239 -22.24 -11.71 29.78
#